data_AF-A0A495HUF1-F1
#
_entry.id   AF-A0A495HUF1-F1
#
_cell.length_a   1.000
_cell.length_b   1.000
_cell.length_c   1.000
_cell.angle_alpha   90.00
_cell.angle_beta   90.00
_cell.angle_gamma   90.00
#
_symmetry.space_group_name_H-M   'P 1'
#
loop_
_entity.id
_entity.type
_entity.pdbx_description
1 polymer ?
#
loop_
_entity_poly.entity_id
_entity_poly.type
_entity_poly.pdbx_seq_one_letter_code
_entity_poly.pdbx_strand_id
1 'polypeptide(L)'
;MTRAELTDEQIEARMPKKAGRPAMTAAQPVAVVLNGEAAAQAVADVDGLAQLQVGYNEERDLANQLLGQAQMADSFAKFSLTVSVSKLAFVRENKLYKAFKGKKSADGQRFLSGTWDEYCDLLGRSRQQVDEEISNLKSFGEQALESMSAMGIGYRELRQYRKLPEDQKQALIEVAKAGDKEGFVELAEEIIAKHAKEKEALAAQVEEAQATLEAKDRVLQTRAELIGKLEEQVAGKFKPLPGSEARTAQEQALLKELDEGTSSAFLSMHRTFKAADAALSGSGARDAIQARARQAVEFLAQQLADMCEEFGISVDLDERINPSWLSEDAIAAIEARNAANPHTNTRAQ
;
A
#
# COMPACT_ATOMS: atom_id res chain seq x y z
N MET A 1 -73.83 -10.11 24.31
CA MET A 1 -73.71 -11.57 24.54
C MET A 1 -75.04 -12.03 25.08
N THR A 2 -75.74 -12.89 24.33
CA THR A 2 -76.86 -13.77 24.74
C THR A 2 -77.62 -14.09 23.46
N ARG A 3 -77.56 -15.36 23.01
CA ARG A 3 -78.35 -15.80 21.86
C ARG A 3 -79.28 -16.89 22.37
N ALA A 4 -80.55 -16.53 22.52
CA ALA A 4 -81.64 -17.43 22.84
C ALA A 4 -81.78 -18.47 21.71
N GLU A 5 -81.82 -19.73 22.09
CA GLU A 5 -82.06 -20.86 21.21
C GLU A 5 -83.53 -20.83 20.76
N LEU A 6 -83.79 -20.81 19.46
CA LEU A 6 -85.15 -20.95 18.92
C LEU A 6 -85.59 -22.41 19.05
N THR A 7 -86.83 -22.62 19.48
CA THR A 7 -87.47 -23.94 19.60
C THR A 7 -87.86 -24.50 18.23
N ASP A 8 -87.99 -25.83 18.12
CA ASP A 8 -88.21 -26.56 16.86
C ASP A 8 -89.44 -26.08 16.05
N GLU A 9 -90.46 -25.54 16.70
CA GLU A 9 -91.65 -24.94 16.04
C GLU A 9 -91.33 -23.66 15.25
N GLN A 10 -90.25 -22.93 15.59
CA GLN A 10 -89.94 -21.61 15.02
C GLN A 10 -89.13 -21.64 13.71
N ILE A 11 -88.68 -22.79 13.21
CA ILE A 11 -88.09 -22.87 11.87
C ILE A 11 -88.85 -23.83 10.94
N GLU A 12 -89.74 -24.69 11.44
CA GLU A 12 -90.73 -25.35 10.57
C GLU A 12 -91.59 -24.32 9.82
N ALA A 13 -91.75 -23.10 10.37
CA ALA A 13 -92.34 -21.93 9.69
C ALA A 13 -91.44 -21.26 8.62
N ARG A 14 -90.14 -21.62 8.56
CA ARG A 14 -89.12 -21.08 7.65
C ARG A 14 -88.79 -22.02 6.48
N MET A 15 -89.39 -23.21 6.42
CA MET A 15 -89.29 -24.15 5.30
C MET A 15 -90.44 -23.90 4.31
N PRO A 16 -90.18 -23.56 3.03
CA PRO A 16 -91.24 -23.46 2.03
C PRO A 16 -91.79 -24.85 1.66
N LYS A 17 -93.08 -25.07 1.95
CA LYS A 17 -93.84 -26.26 1.53
C LYS A 17 -93.88 -26.35 -0.01
N LYS A 18 -93.48 -27.51 -0.57
CA LYS A 18 -93.55 -27.82 -2.01
C LYS A 18 -95.00 -27.73 -2.52
N ALA A 19 -95.31 -26.65 -3.22
CA ALA A 19 -96.47 -26.56 -4.10
C ALA A 19 -96.02 -26.95 -5.53
N GLY A 20 -96.76 -27.85 -6.16
CA GLY A 20 -96.46 -28.42 -7.48
C GLY A 20 -96.41 -27.37 -8.59
N ARG A 21 -95.55 -27.62 -9.59
CA ARG A 21 -95.37 -26.78 -10.79
C ARG A 21 -96.66 -26.71 -11.63
N PRO A 22 -97.17 -25.53 -12.00
CA PRO A 22 -98.09 -25.42 -13.13
C PRO A 22 -97.34 -25.60 -14.47
N ALA A 23 -98.03 -26.18 -15.45
CA ALA A 23 -97.48 -26.62 -16.73
C ALA A 23 -96.90 -25.48 -17.58
N MET A 24 -95.75 -25.73 -18.19
CA MET A 24 -95.11 -24.82 -19.15
C MET A 24 -95.96 -24.73 -20.42
N THR A 25 -96.17 -23.51 -20.92
CA THR A 25 -96.67 -23.27 -22.29
C THR A 25 -95.67 -23.83 -23.30
N ALA A 26 -96.16 -24.62 -24.26
CA ALA A 26 -95.34 -25.28 -25.27
C ALA A 26 -94.49 -24.25 -26.04
N ALA A 27 -93.17 -24.37 -25.91
CA ALA A 27 -92.23 -23.64 -26.74
C ALA A 27 -92.44 -24.10 -28.19
N GLN A 28 -92.73 -23.16 -29.09
CA GLN A 28 -92.67 -23.43 -30.52
C GLN A 28 -91.24 -23.82 -30.87
N PRO A 29 -91.01 -24.90 -31.66
CA PRO A 29 -89.66 -25.28 -32.03
C PRO A 29 -89.11 -24.22 -32.98
N VAL A 30 -88.34 -23.27 -32.45
CA VAL A 30 -87.36 -22.56 -33.26
C VAL A 30 -86.36 -23.64 -33.65
N ALA A 31 -86.35 -24.04 -34.92
CA ALA A 31 -85.28 -24.89 -35.43
C ALA A 31 -83.97 -24.18 -35.12
N VAL A 32 -83.16 -24.76 -34.24
CA VAL A 32 -81.76 -24.36 -34.09
C VAL A 32 -81.11 -24.75 -35.40
N VAL A 33 -81.15 -23.85 -36.38
CA VAL A 33 -80.27 -23.93 -37.54
C VAL A 33 -78.90 -23.60 -36.98
N LEU A 34 -78.20 -24.63 -36.53
CA LEU A 34 -76.75 -24.54 -36.41
C LEU A 34 -76.27 -24.17 -37.80
N ASN A 35 -75.77 -22.95 -37.99
CA ASN A 35 -75.04 -22.61 -39.21
C ASN A 35 -73.83 -23.55 -39.25
N GLY A 36 -73.99 -24.71 -39.91
CA GLY A 36 -72.98 -25.76 -39.96
C GLY A 36 -71.66 -25.22 -40.48
N GLU A 37 -71.68 -24.21 -41.35
CA GLU A 37 -70.51 -23.48 -41.81
C GLU A 37 -69.82 -22.67 -40.71
N ALA A 38 -70.56 -21.92 -39.88
CA ALA A 38 -69.97 -21.11 -38.81
C ALA A 38 -69.41 -21.99 -37.66
N ALA A 39 -70.09 -23.10 -37.35
CA ALA A 39 -69.61 -24.07 -36.38
C ALA A 39 -68.41 -24.87 -36.91
N ALA A 40 -68.40 -25.24 -38.20
CA ALA A 40 -67.26 -25.91 -38.83
C ALA A 40 -66.04 -24.98 -38.93
N GLN A 41 -66.24 -23.70 -39.23
CA GLN A 41 -65.16 -22.71 -39.27
C GLN A 41 -64.54 -22.52 -37.88
N ALA A 42 -65.35 -22.39 -36.82
CA ALA A 42 -64.85 -22.25 -35.46
C ALA A 42 -64.09 -23.49 -34.96
N VAL A 43 -64.53 -24.70 -35.34
CA VAL A 43 -63.81 -25.95 -35.03
C VAL A 43 -62.50 -26.03 -35.81
N ALA A 44 -62.50 -25.65 -37.09
CA ALA A 44 -61.29 -25.60 -37.92
C ALA A 44 -60.26 -24.57 -37.41
N ASP A 45 -60.72 -23.42 -36.92
CA ASP A 45 -59.86 -22.38 -36.35
C ASP A 45 -59.24 -22.84 -35.01
N VAL A 46 -59.99 -23.57 -34.17
CA VAL A 46 -59.49 -24.16 -32.91
C VAL A 46 -58.51 -25.30 -33.18
N ASP A 47 -58.81 -26.18 -34.14
CA ASP A 47 -57.89 -27.24 -34.57
C ASP A 47 -56.61 -26.66 -35.20
N GLY A 48 -56.72 -25.58 -35.97
CA GLY A 48 -55.57 -24.85 -36.52
C GLY A 48 -54.70 -24.22 -35.43
N LEU A 49 -55.30 -23.61 -34.41
CA LEU A 49 -54.60 -23.08 -33.23
C LEU A 49 -53.94 -24.18 -32.39
N ALA A 50 -54.61 -25.33 -32.22
CA ALA A 50 -54.07 -26.47 -31.50
C ALA A 50 -52.88 -27.08 -32.25
N GLN A 51 -52.97 -27.24 -33.57
CA GLN A 51 -51.87 -27.72 -34.43
C GLN A 51 -50.68 -26.75 -34.41
N LEU A 52 -50.94 -25.44 -34.44
CA LEU A 52 -49.89 -24.40 -34.31
C LEU A 52 -49.21 -24.46 -32.93
N GLN A 53 -49.97 -24.65 -31.84
CA GLN A 53 -49.40 -24.81 -30.50
C GLN A 53 -48.57 -26.08 -30.35
N VAL A 54 -49.01 -27.20 -30.93
CA VAL A 54 -48.24 -28.46 -30.93
C VAL A 54 -46.92 -28.27 -31.68
N GLY A 55 -46.93 -27.67 -32.87
CA GLY A 55 -45.71 -27.36 -33.61
C GLY A 55 -44.77 -26.40 -32.84
N TYR A 56 -45.32 -25.37 -32.18
CA TYR A 56 -44.54 -24.43 -31.37
C TYR A 56 -43.91 -25.10 -30.13
N ASN A 57 -44.59 -26.09 -29.55
CA ASN A 57 -44.06 -26.87 -28.43
C ASN A 57 -42.97 -27.85 -28.89
N GLU A 58 -43.14 -28.51 -30.02
CA GLU A 58 -42.12 -29.38 -30.62
C GLU A 58 -40.83 -28.60 -30.97
N GLU A 59 -40.97 -27.39 -31.54
CA GLU A 59 -39.82 -26.51 -31.81
C GLU A 59 -39.12 -26.04 -30.53
N ARG A 60 -39.88 -25.72 -29.48
CA ARG A 60 -39.33 -25.35 -28.16
C ARG A 60 -38.63 -26.53 -27.48
N ASP A 61 -39.18 -27.73 -27.57
CA ASP A 61 -38.59 -28.94 -27.00
C ASP A 61 -37.29 -29.30 -27.73
N LEU A 62 -37.27 -29.20 -29.06
CA LEU A 62 -36.04 -29.35 -29.85
C LEU A 62 -35.00 -28.28 -29.48
N ALA A 63 -35.41 -27.02 -29.33
CA ALA A 63 -34.52 -25.94 -28.93
C ALA A 63 -33.92 -26.17 -27.53
N ASN A 64 -34.72 -26.67 -26.56
CA ASN A 64 -34.25 -27.02 -25.22
C ASN A 64 -33.28 -28.21 -25.25
N GLN A 65 -33.53 -29.23 -26.08
CA GLN A 65 -32.60 -30.34 -26.28
C GLN A 65 -31.27 -29.87 -26.88
N LEU A 66 -31.31 -29.03 -27.92
CA LEU A 66 -30.12 -28.47 -28.55
C LEU A 66 -29.35 -27.54 -27.60
N LEU A 67 -30.05 -26.76 -26.76
CA LEU A 67 -29.45 -25.97 -25.70
C LEU A 67 -28.72 -26.86 -24.69
N GLY A 68 -29.35 -27.96 -24.25
CA GLY A 68 -28.71 -28.94 -23.37
C GLY A 68 -27.48 -29.59 -24.00
N GLN A 69 -27.54 -29.96 -25.28
CA GLN A 69 -26.39 -30.48 -26.02
C GLN A 69 -25.26 -29.45 -26.13
N ALA A 70 -25.59 -28.19 -26.41
CA ALA A 70 -24.61 -27.11 -26.47
C ALA A 70 -23.95 -26.85 -25.10
N GLN A 71 -24.73 -26.85 -24.02
CA GLN A 71 -24.22 -26.72 -22.64
C GLN A 71 -23.32 -27.89 -22.24
N MET A 72 -23.67 -29.12 -22.67
CA MET A 72 -22.84 -30.30 -22.45
C MET A 72 -21.52 -30.21 -23.23
N ALA A 73 -21.56 -29.80 -24.50
CA ALA A 73 -20.38 -29.62 -25.33
C ALA A 73 -19.44 -28.54 -24.76
N ASP A 74 -19.99 -27.42 -24.26
CA ASP A 74 -19.22 -26.36 -23.60
C ASP A 74 -18.55 -26.87 -22.30
N SER A 75 -19.30 -27.58 -21.45
CA SER A 75 -18.76 -28.19 -20.23
C SER A 75 -17.62 -29.18 -20.54
N PHE A 76 -17.79 -30.02 -21.56
CA PHE A 76 -16.76 -30.96 -21.99
C PHE A 76 -15.50 -30.24 -22.52
N ALA A 77 -15.67 -29.16 -23.29
CA ALA A 77 -14.56 -28.35 -23.77
C ALA A 77 -13.76 -27.72 -22.61
N LYS A 78 -14.45 -27.19 -21.58
CA LYS A 78 -13.82 -26.63 -20.37
C LYS A 78 -13.04 -27.68 -19.58
N PHE A 79 -13.61 -28.88 -19.38
CA PHE A 79 -12.92 -29.99 -18.74
C PHE A 79 -11.67 -30.43 -19.53
N SER A 80 -11.82 -30.61 -20.84
CA SER A 80 -10.71 -30.98 -21.72
C SER A 80 -9.58 -29.95 -21.71
N LEU A 81 -9.92 -28.65 -21.58
CA LEU A 81 -8.95 -27.57 -21.47
C LEU A 81 -8.08 -27.74 -20.22
N THR A 82 -8.65 -27.97 -19.04
CA THR A 82 -7.87 -28.11 -17.80
C THR A 82 -6.94 -29.32 -17.85
N VAL A 83 -7.44 -30.45 -18.36
CA VAL A 83 -6.62 -31.67 -18.58
C VAL A 83 -5.49 -31.39 -19.57
N SER A 84 -5.77 -30.68 -20.67
CA SER A 84 -4.76 -30.27 -21.65
C SER A 84 -3.66 -29.43 -21.00
N VAL A 85 -4.03 -28.44 -20.20
CA VAL A 85 -3.09 -27.57 -19.47
C VAL A 85 -2.27 -28.37 -18.46
N SER A 86 -2.86 -29.34 -17.76
CA SER A 86 -2.15 -30.25 -16.86
C SER A 86 -1.08 -31.06 -17.59
N LYS A 87 -1.39 -31.58 -18.79
CA LYS A 87 -0.40 -32.27 -19.64
C LYS A 87 0.68 -31.30 -20.15
N LEU A 88 0.33 -30.08 -20.53
CA LEU A 88 1.28 -29.05 -20.94
C LEU A 88 2.24 -28.68 -19.80
N ALA A 89 1.73 -28.54 -18.57
CA ALA A 89 2.54 -28.32 -17.38
C ALA A 89 3.54 -29.47 -17.18
N PHE A 90 3.08 -30.73 -17.27
CA PHE A 90 3.93 -31.91 -17.16
C PHE A 90 5.01 -31.96 -18.24
N VAL A 91 4.68 -31.67 -19.50
CA VAL A 91 5.64 -31.59 -20.62
C VAL A 91 6.69 -30.51 -20.36
N ARG A 92 6.27 -29.35 -19.85
CA ARG A 92 7.16 -28.22 -19.57
C ARG A 92 8.12 -28.53 -18.42
N GLU A 93 7.63 -29.11 -17.33
CA GLU A 93 8.42 -29.46 -16.14
C GLU A 93 9.46 -30.54 -16.44
N ASN A 94 9.06 -31.58 -17.17
CA ASN A 94 9.95 -32.68 -17.56
C ASN A 94 10.79 -32.39 -18.82
N LYS A 95 10.64 -31.18 -19.40
CA LYS A 95 11.32 -30.76 -20.64
C LYS A 95 11.10 -31.73 -21.81
N LEU A 96 9.95 -32.42 -21.86
CA LEU A 96 9.65 -33.43 -22.89
C LEU A 96 9.55 -32.83 -24.28
N TYR A 97 9.28 -31.52 -24.39
CA TYR A 97 9.30 -30.77 -25.65
C TYR A 97 10.66 -30.88 -26.38
N LYS A 98 11.78 -31.11 -25.66
CA LYS A 98 13.10 -31.30 -26.26
C LYS A 98 13.21 -32.58 -27.10
N ALA A 99 12.36 -33.58 -26.86
CA ALA A 99 12.32 -34.81 -27.65
C ALA A 99 11.88 -34.57 -29.11
N PHE A 100 11.38 -33.37 -29.43
CA PHE A 100 11.03 -32.97 -30.79
C PHE A 100 12.20 -32.31 -31.54
N LYS A 101 13.36 -32.11 -30.91
CA LYS A 101 14.56 -31.58 -31.57
C LYS A 101 14.95 -32.46 -32.77
N GLY A 102 15.14 -31.84 -33.93
CA GLY A 102 15.50 -32.53 -35.17
C GLY A 102 14.35 -33.24 -35.89
N LYS A 103 13.11 -33.15 -35.39
CA LYS A 103 11.92 -33.58 -36.13
C LYS A 103 11.46 -32.47 -37.08
N LYS A 104 10.73 -32.84 -38.14
CA LYS A 104 10.14 -31.86 -39.06
C LYS A 104 8.92 -31.20 -38.42
N SER A 105 8.77 -29.90 -38.67
CA SER A 105 7.58 -29.12 -38.32
C SER A 105 6.33 -29.60 -39.08
N ALA A 106 5.13 -29.20 -38.65
CA ALA A 106 3.85 -29.56 -39.25
C ALA A 106 3.78 -29.30 -40.77
N ASP A 107 4.41 -28.21 -41.23
CA ASP A 107 4.48 -27.84 -42.65
C ASP A 107 5.58 -28.58 -43.43
N GLY A 108 6.38 -29.43 -42.78
CA GLY A 108 7.46 -30.22 -43.39
C GLY A 108 8.71 -29.44 -43.82
N GLN A 109 8.70 -28.10 -43.75
CA GLN A 109 9.74 -27.24 -44.30
C GLN A 109 10.92 -26.95 -43.35
N ARG A 110 10.74 -27.08 -42.05
CA ARG A 110 11.74 -26.72 -41.03
C ARG A 110 11.98 -27.86 -40.05
N PHE A 111 13.22 -28.03 -39.60
CA PHE A 111 13.54 -28.88 -38.46
C PHE A 111 13.37 -28.09 -37.16
N LEU A 112 12.73 -28.70 -36.18
CA LEU A 112 12.49 -28.10 -34.87
C LEU A 112 13.80 -28.05 -34.06
N SER A 113 14.08 -26.91 -33.44
CA SER A 113 15.21 -26.72 -32.52
C SER A 113 14.99 -27.36 -31.14
N GLY A 114 13.74 -27.73 -30.83
CA GLY A 114 13.34 -28.38 -29.58
C GLY A 114 13.06 -27.37 -28.46
N THR A 115 12.57 -26.19 -28.82
CA THR A 115 12.20 -25.13 -27.86
C THR A 115 10.78 -25.28 -27.36
N TRP A 116 10.45 -24.59 -26.27
CA TRP A 116 9.09 -24.56 -25.73
C TRP A 116 8.12 -23.82 -26.67
N ASP A 117 8.57 -22.70 -27.25
CA ASP A 117 7.82 -21.92 -28.23
C ASP A 117 7.35 -22.78 -29.42
N GLU A 118 8.29 -23.50 -30.05
CA GLU A 118 7.99 -24.39 -31.17
C GLU A 118 6.99 -25.50 -30.80
N TYR A 119 7.04 -26.00 -29.56
CA TYR A 119 6.11 -27.02 -29.10
C TYR A 119 4.69 -26.45 -28.91
N CYS A 120 4.56 -25.21 -28.43
CA CYS A 120 3.28 -24.51 -28.38
C CYS A 120 2.73 -24.24 -29.79
N ASP A 121 3.59 -23.83 -30.72
CA ASP A 121 3.21 -23.58 -32.12
C ASP A 121 2.69 -24.84 -32.82
N LEU A 122 3.29 -26.01 -32.55
CA LEU A 122 2.81 -27.31 -33.04
C LEU A 122 1.37 -27.63 -32.59
N LEU A 123 0.95 -27.09 -31.45
CA LEU A 123 -0.40 -27.25 -30.91
C LEU A 123 -1.34 -26.11 -31.35
N GLY A 124 -0.86 -25.18 -32.19
CA GLY A 124 -1.62 -24.02 -32.64
C GLY A 124 -1.91 -23.02 -31.52
N ARG A 125 -1.13 -23.02 -30.43
CA ARG A 125 -1.32 -22.12 -29.27
C ARG A 125 -0.10 -21.22 -29.09
N SER A 126 -0.35 -19.98 -28.68
CA SER A 126 0.76 -19.08 -28.32
C SER A 126 1.41 -19.52 -27.01
N ARG A 127 2.75 -19.42 -26.92
CA ARG A 127 3.46 -19.65 -25.64
C ARG A 127 2.90 -18.81 -24.51
N GLN A 128 2.59 -17.54 -24.76
CA GLN A 128 2.11 -16.63 -23.72
C GLN A 128 0.81 -17.14 -23.10
N GLN A 129 -0.14 -17.59 -23.93
CA GLN A 129 -1.39 -18.18 -23.46
C GLN A 129 -1.14 -19.45 -22.64
N VAL A 130 -0.31 -20.37 -23.14
CA VAL A 130 -0.03 -21.63 -22.45
C VAL A 130 0.70 -21.38 -21.12
N ASP A 131 1.65 -20.46 -21.08
CA ASP A 131 2.36 -20.09 -19.86
C ASP A 131 1.43 -19.47 -18.81
N GLU A 132 0.44 -18.68 -19.24
CA GLU A 132 -0.59 -18.12 -18.37
C GLU A 132 -1.54 -19.18 -17.84
N GLU A 133 -2.00 -20.09 -18.69
CA GLU A 133 -2.83 -21.24 -18.31
C GLU A 133 -2.11 -22.13 -17.28
N ILE A 134 -0.83 -22.45 -17.51
CA ILE A 134 0.01 -23.21 -16.57
C ILE A 134 0.17 -22.44 -15.25
N SER A 135 0.36 -21.12 -15.30
CA SER A 135 0.46 -20.32 -14.08
C SER A 135 -0.84 -20.34 -13.27
N ASN A 136 -2.00 -20.25 -13.94
CA ASN A 136 -3.29 -20.33 -13.25
C ASN A 136 -3.48 -21.71 -12.62
N LEU A 137 -3.16 -22.78 -13.35
CA LEU A 137 -3.22 -24.15 -12.84
C LEU A 137 -2.35 -24.33 -11.59
N LYS A 138 -1.12 -23.80 -11.60
CA LYS A 138 -0.22 -23.87 -10.44
C LYS A 138 -0.69 -23.06 -9.24
N SER A 139 -1.34 -21.92 -9.47
CA SER A 139 -1.79 -21.05 -8.39
C SER A 139 -3.07 -21.51 -7.72
N PHE A 140 -3.99 -22.14 -8.46
CA PHE A 140 -5.32 -22.50 -7.94
C PHE A 140 -5.55 -24.02 -7.83
N GLY A 141 -4.84 -24.82 -8.63
CA GLY A 141 -5.08 -26.25 -8.77
C GLY A 141 -6.19 -26.58 -9.78
N GLU A 142 -6.23 -27.84 -10.22
CA GLU A 142 -7.11 -28.34 -11.28
C GLU A 142 -8.60 -28.17 -10.94
N GLN A 143 -9.03 -28.70 -9.78
CA GLN A 143 -10.43 -28.67 -9.36
C GLN A 143 -10.96 -27.24 -9.17
N ALA A 144 -10.17 -26.35 -8.58
CA ALA A 144 -10.62 -24.98 -8.35
C ALA A 144 -10.70 -24.20 -9.67
N LEU A 145 -9.75 -24.40 -10.58
CA LEU A 145 -9.76 -23.76 -11.90
C LEU A 145 -10.97 -24.20 -12.73
N GLU A 146 -11.35 -25.48 -12.67
CA GLU A 146 -12.55 -26.00 -13.32
C GLU A 146 -13.82 -25.34 -12.78
N SER A 147 -13.97 -25.30 -11.44
CA SER A 147 -15.10 -24.60 -10.82
C SER A 147 -15.12 -23.12 -11.18
N MET A 148 -13.96 -22.44 -11.16
CA MET A 148 -13.85 -21.03 -11.53
C MET A 148 -14.28 -20.80 -12.99
N SER A 149 -13.86 -21.66 -13.91
CA SER A 149 -14.27 -21.63 -15.32
C SER A 149 -15.77 -21.90 -15.49
N ALA A 150 -16.33 -22.85 -14.73
CA ALA A 150 -17.76 -23.14 -14.71
C ALA A 150 -18.60 -21.96 -14.18
N MET A 151 -18.09 -21.25 -13.16
CA MET A 151 -18.70 -20.03 -12.62
C MET A 151 -18.60 -18.83 -13.58
N GLY A 152 -17.79 -18.93 -14.64
CA GLY A 152 -17.60 -17.89 -15.64
C GLY A 152 -16.49 -16.89 -15.31
N ILE A 153 -15.57 -17.24 -14.39
CA ILE A 153 -14.43 -16.40 -14.03
C ILE A 153 -13.42 -16.41 -15.18
N GLY A 154 -13.15 -15.23 -15.71
CA GLY A 154 -12.27 -15.02 -16.84
C GLY A 154 -10.79 -14.84 -16.48
N TYR A 155 -9.94 -14.85 -17.50
CA TYR A 155 -8.49 -14.64 -17.35
C TYR A 155 -8.11 -13.32 -16.65
N ARG A 156 -8.93 -12.27 -16.78
CA ARG A 156 -8.68 -10.98 -16.13
C ARG A 156 -8.74 -11.10 -14.61
N GLU A 157 -9.74 -11.81 -14.09
CA GLU A 157 -9.95 -12.01 -12.66
C GLU A 157 -8.91 -12.98 -12.10
N LEU A 158 -8.64 -14.09 -12.81
CA LEU A 158 -7.57 -15.03 -12.44
C LEU A 158 -6.20 -14.33 -12.30
N ARG A 159 -5.89 -13.37 -13.19
CA ARG A 159 -4.68 -12.55 -13.07
C ARG A 159 -4.63 -11.70 -11.80
N GLN A 160 -5.78 -11.20 -11.35
CA GLN A 160 -5.86 -10.42 -10.11
C GLN A 160 -5.72 -11.34 -8.90
N TYR A 161 -6.45 -12.47 -8.88
CA TYR A 161 -6.42 -13.43 -7.78
C TYR A 161 -5.04 -14.07 -7.61
N ARG A 162 -4.28 -14.27 -8.69
CA ARG A 162 -2.90 -14.76 -8.60
C ARG A 162 -1.95 -13.82 -7.84
N LYS A 163 -2.26 -12.51 -7.79
CA LYS A 163 -1.44 -11.50 -7.10
C LYS A 163 -1.75 -11.40 -5.60
N LEU A 164 -2.80 -12.06 -5.14
CA LEU A 164 -3.17 -12.04 -3.73
C LEU A 164 -2.11 -12.75 -2.87
N PRO A 165 -2.06 -12.49 -1.57
CA PRO A 165 -1.34 -13.31 -0.59
C PRO A 165 -1.82 -14.76 -0.61
N GLU A 166 -0.95 -15.69 -0.19
CA GLU A 166 -1.23 -17.13 -0.28
C GLU A 166 -2.46 -17.55 0.55
N ASP A 167 -2.62 -16.99 1.75
CA ASP A 167 -3.78 -17.25 2.63
C ASP A 167 -5.10 -16.89 1.95
N GLN A 168 -5.12 -15.77 1.23
CA GLN A 168 -6.32 -15.28 0.53
C GLN A 168 -6.61 -16.08 -0.74
N LYS A 169 -5.57 -16.52 -1.47
CA LYS A 169 -5.76 -17.47 -2.58
C LYS A 169 -6.35 -18.78 -2.08
N GLN A 170 -5.87 -19.30 -0.96
CA GLN A 170 -6.36 -20.55 -0.39
C GLN A 170 -7.84 -20.45 0.00
N ALA A 171 -8.26 -19.34 0.61
CA ALA A 171 -9.67 -19.09 0.91
C ALA A 171 -10.53 -19.08 -0.37
N LEU A 172 -10.09 -18.40 -1.44
CA LEU A 172 -10.78 -18.39 -2.73
C LEU A 172 -10.83 -19.78 -3.38
N ILE A 173 -9.78 -20.59 -3.26
CA ILE A 173 -9.72 -21.96 -3.76
C ILE A 173 -10.74 -22.86 -3.04
N GLU A 174 -10.89 -22.71 -1.74
CA GLU A 174 -11.84 -23.50 -0.94
C GLU A 174 -13.29 -23.19 -1.32
N VAL A 175 -13.64 -21.90 -1.43
CA VAL A 175 -14.96 -21.48 -1.89
C VAL A 175 -15.22 -21.92 -3.34
N ALA A 176 -14.22 -21.80 -4.22
CA ALA A 176 -14.34 -22.28 -5.59
C ALA A 176 -14.57 -23.80 -5.67
N LYS A 177 -13.91 -24.60 -4.84
CA LYS A 177 -14.14 -26.05 -4.78
C LYS A 177 -15.55 -26.41 -4.30
N ALA A 178 -16.16 -25.58 -3.44
CA ALA A 178 -17.54 -25.75 -3.03
C ALA A 178 -18.56 -25.43 -4.15
N GLY A 179 -18.12 -24.77 -5.23
CA GLY A 179 -18.99 -24.39 -6.36
C GLY A 179 -19.95 -23.25 -6.04
N ASP A 180 -19.74 -22.55 -4.93
CA ASP A 180 -20.56 -21.40 -4.52
C ASP A 180 -20.09 -20.13 -5.23
N LYS A 181 -20.80 -19.77 -6.30
CA LYS A 181 -20.51 -18.57 -7.08
C LYS A 181 -20.78 -17.28 -6.30
N GLU A 182 -21.84 -17.25 -5.50
CA GLU A 182 -22.22 -16.05 -4.76
C GLU A 182 -21.20 -15.77 -3.66
N GLY A 183 -20.87 -16.78 -2.85
CA GLY A 183 -19.83 -16.68 -1.83
C GLY A 183 -18.44 -16.36 -2.41
N PHE A 184 -18.13 -16.85 -3.61
CA PHE A 184 -16.86 -16.53 -4.27
C PHE A 184 -16.76 -15.04 -4.62
N VAL A 185 -17.82 -14.49 -5.20
CA VAL A 185 -17.85 -13.07 -5.60
C VAL A 185 -17.77 -12.17 -4.38
N GLU A 186 -18.53 -12.47 -3.33
CA GLU A 186 -18.50 -11.68 -2.08
C GLU A 186 -17.11 -11.68 -1.44
N LEU A 187 -16.47 -12.86 -1.33
CA LEU A 187 -15.12 -12.97 -0.77
C LEU A 187 -14.09 -12.23 -1.64
N ALA A 188 -14.19 -12.36 -2.96
CA ALA A 188 -13.30 -11.67 -3.88
C ALA A 188 -13.45 -10.14 -3.77
N GLU A 189 -14.67 -9.63 -3.67
CA GLU A 189 -14.95 -8.21 -3.48
C GLU A 189 -14.42 -7.70 -2.14
N GLU A 190 -14.61 -8.44 -1.05
CA GLU A 190 -14.09 -8.08 0.27
C GLU A 190 -12.55 -7.99 0.26
N ILE A 191 -11.90 -8.98 -0.34
CA ILE A 191 -10.44 -9.03 -0.46
C ILE A 191 -9.93 -7.83 -1.27
N ILE A 192 -10.53 -7.55 -2.44
CA ILE A 192 -10.13 -6.43 -3.30
C ILE A 192 -10.34 -5.10 -2.57
N ALA A 193 -11.45 -4.93 -1.85
CA ALA A 193 -11.74 -3.73 -1.09
C ALA A 193 -10.74 -3.52 0.07
N LYS A 194 -10.36 -4.59 0.78
CA LYS A 194 -9.33 -4.53 1.82
C LYS A 194 -7.97 -4.13 1.25
N HIS A 195 -7.52 -4.78 0.17
CA HIS A 195 -6.26 -4.45 -0.49
C HIS A 195 -6.22 -3.01 -1.02
N ALA A 196 -7.32 -2.51 -1.57
CA ALA A 196 -7.41 -1.13 -2.03
C ALA A 196 -7.20 -0.15 -0.86
N LYS A 197 -7.89 -0.37 0.27
CA LYS A 197 -7.75 0.46 1.48
C LYS A 197 -6.36 0.38 2.08
N GLU A 198 -5.80 -0.82 2.19
CA GLU A 198 -4.44 -1.01 2.71
C GLU A 198 -3.40 -0.32 1.83
N LYS A 199 -3.55 -0.39 0.51
CA LYS A 199 -2.66 0.29 -0.43
C LYS A 199 -2.74 1.80 -0.31
N GLU A 200 -3.94 2.37 -0.16
CA GLU A 200 -4.11 3.81 0.09
C GLU A 200 -3.51 4.23 1.43
N ALA A 201 -3.73 3.45 2.49
CA ALA A 201 -3.16 3.72 3.81
C ALA A 201 -1.63 3.65 3.80
N LEU A 202 -1.04 2.64 3.15
CA LEU A 202 0.41 2.53 2.99
C LEU A 202 0.96 3.67 2.13
N ALA A 203 0.28 4.07 1.05
CA ALA A 203 0.71 5.19 0.22
C ALA A 203 0.75 6.50 1.03
N ALA A 204 -0.29 6.77 1.82
CA ALA A 204 -0.33 7.92 2.72
C ALA A 204 0.79 7.88 3.78
N GLN A 205 1.06 6.72 4.38
CA GLN A 205 2.17 6.56 5.34
C GLN A 205 3.54 6.78 4.69
N VAL A 206 3.72 6.35 3.44
CA VAL A 206 4.97 6.58 2.70
C VAL A 206 5.16 8.06 2.40
N GLU A 207 4.11 8.76 1.96
CA GLU A 207 4.17 10.21 1.74
C GLU A 207 4.48 10.98 3.04
N GLU A 208 3.82 10.62 4.15
CA GLU A 208 4.10 11.22 5.46
C GLU A 208 5.54 10.94 5.93
N ALA A 209 6.01 9.70 5.77
CA ALA A 209 7.39 9.34 6.09
C ALA A 209 8.40 10.10 5.23
N GLN A 210 8.14 10.28 3.93
CA GLN A 210 8.99 11.07 3.05
C GLN A 210 9.01 12.55 3.46
N ALA A 211 7.84 13.15 3.73
CA ALA A 211 7.76 14.54 4.18
C ALA A 211 8.51 14.76 5.51
N THR A 212 8.42 13.81 6.45
CA THR A 212 9.16 13.89 7.72
C THR A 212 10.66 13.72 7.53
N LEU A 213 11.12 12.87 6.61
CA LEU A 213 12.53 12.75 6.27
C LEU A 213 13.08 14.03 5.63
N GLU A 214 12.38 14.58 4.64
CA GLU A 214 12.78 15.85 4.02
C GLU A 214 12.85 17.00 5.04
N ALA A 215 11.89 17.05 5.98
CA ALA A 215 11.90 18.03 7.05
C ALA A 215 13.12 17.84 7.98
N LYS A 216 13.45 16.59 8.34
CA LYS A 216 14.64 16.28 9.15
C LYS A 216 15.93 16.64 8.42
N ASP A 217 16.04 16.34 7.12
CA ASP A 217 17.22 16.65 6.32
C ASP A 217 17.46 18.15 6.22
N ARG A 218 16.40 18.95 6.03
CA ARG A 218 16.51 20.43 6.06
C ARG A 218 17.00 20.95 7.41
N VAL A 219 16.50 20.39 8.51
CA VAL A 219 16.96 20.77 9.86
C VAL A 219 18.41 20.37 10.09
N LEU A 220 18.83 19.20 9.63
CA LEU A 220 20.21 18.73 9.71
C LEU A 220 21.15 19.61 8.88
N GLN A 221 20.78 19.95 7.65
CA GLN A 221 21.54 20.89 6.81
C GLN A 221 21.69 22.25 7.49
N THR A 222 20.60 22.82 7.99
CA THR A 222 20.63 24.11 8.70
C THR A 222 21.54 24.05 9.93
N ARG A 223 21.49 22.95 10.69
CA ARG A 223 22.37 22.75 11.84
C ARG A 223 23.83 22.57 11.44
N ALA A 224 24.12 21.82 10.38
CA ALA A 224 25.47 21.62 9.87
C ALA A 224 26.09 22.95 9.40
N GLU A 225 25.33 23.79 8.68
CA GLU A 225 25.79 25.13 8.28
C GLU A 225 26.09 26.02 9.48
N LEU A 226 25.23 26.00 10.51
CA LEU A 226 25.48 26.75 11.74
C LEU A 226 26.72 26.26 12.49
N ILE A 227 26.94 24.94 12.54
CA ILE A 227 28.14 24.36 13.13
C ILE A 227 29.38 24.82 12.36
N GLY A 228 29.39 24.71 11.03
CA GLY A 228 30.51 25.16 10.20
C GLY A 228 30.81 26.65 10.35
N LYS A 229 29.79 27.51 10.40
CA LYS A 229 29.97 28.96 10.66
C LYS A 229 30.57 29.23 12.03
N LEU A 230 30.17 28.47 13.04
CA LEU A 230 30.71 28.61 14.39
C LEU A 230 32.17 28.11 14.44
N GLU A 231 32.48 26.99 13.78
CA GLU A 231 33.85 26.46 13.65
C GLU A 231 34.79 27.46 12.94
N GLU A 232 34.35 28.07 11.83
CA GLU A 232 35.16 29.07 11.10
C GLU A 232 35.46 30.31 11.97
N GLN A 233 34.47 30.80 12.74
CA GLN A 233 34.67 31.91 13.67
C GLN A 233 35.67 31.59 14.80
N VAL A 234 35.89 30.31 15.09
CA VAL A 234 36.80 29.84 16.16
C VAL A 234 38.19 29.62 15.61
N ALA A 235 38.32 29.00 14.44
CA ALA A 235 39.58 28.84 13.73
C ALA A 235 40.26 30.20 13.47
N GLY A 236 39.48 31.27 13.28
CA GLY A 236 40.03 32.63 13.17
C GLY A 236 40.58 33.22 14.48
N LYS A 237 40.12 32.73 15.65
CA LYS A 237 40.51 33.23 16.99
C LYS A 237 41.72 32.52 17.58
N PHE A 238 41.88 31.23 17.30
CA PHE A 238 43.05 30.45 17.72
C PHE A 238 44.14 30.53 16.65
N LYS A 239 45.21 31.28 16.91
CA LYS A 239 46.38 31.36 16.02
C LYS A 239 47.60 30.83 16.77
N PRO A 240 48.26 29.76 16.26
CA PRO A 240 49.50 29.27 16.84
C PRO A 240 50.55 30.39 16.92
N LEU A 241 51.32 30.43 18.01
CA LEU A 241 52.39 31.41 18.16
C LEU A 241 53.47 31.19 17.07
N PRO A 242 54.10 32.26 16.56
CA PRO A 242 55.22 32.12 15.63
C PRO A 242 56.32 31.22 16.21
N GLY A 243 56.71 30.17 15.49
CA GLY A 243 57.74 29.20 15.93
C GLY A 243 57.19 27.85 16.43
N SER A 244 55.87 27.66 16.46
CA SER A 244 55.20 26.38 16.80
C SER A 244 54.90 25.49 15.58
N GLU A 245 55.62 25.66 14.48
CA GLU A 245 55.41 24.92 13.24
C GLU A 245 55.90 23.47 13.35
N ALA A 246 55.13 22.53 12.81
CA ALA A 246 55.53 21.13 12.70
C ALA A 246 56.77 21.00 11.80
N ARG A 247 57.76 20.23 12.25
CA ARG A 247 58.96 19.89 11.47
C ARG A 247 58.85 18.50 10.85
N THR A 248 57.93 17.67 11.34
CA THR A 248 57.68 16.31 10.83
C THR A 248 56.19 16.04 10.60
N ALA A 249 55.86 15.00 9.82
CA ALA A 249 54.48 14.60 9.58
C ALA A 249 53.76 14.09 10.84
N GLN A 250 54.49 13.48 11.78
CA GLN A 250 53.95 13.03 13.06
C GLN A 250 53.63 14.22 13.97
N GLU A 251 54.52 15.22 14.04
CA GLU A 251 54.26 16.48 14.74
C GLU A 251 53.06 17.22 14.13
N GLN A 252 52.93 17.22 12.80
CA GLN A 252 51.78 17.83 12.13
C GLN A 252 50.47 17.15 12.50
N ALA A 253 50.45 15.82 12.64
CA ALA A 253 49.26 15.08 13.04
C ALA A 253 48.87 15.38 14.50
N LEU A 254 49.84 15.43 15.41
CA LEU A 254 49.62 15.75 16.83
C LEU A 254 49.14 17.19 17.03
N LEU A 255 49.75 18.16 16.33
CA LEU A 255 49.31 19.55 16.39
C LEU A 255 47.90 19.72 15.83
N LYS A 256 47.58 19.00 14.74
CA LYS A 256 46.22 19.01 14.18
C LYS A 256 45.18 18.47 15.17
N GLU A 257 45.47 17.36 15.84
CA GLU A 257 44.59 16.80 16.86
C GLU A 257 44.39 17.77 18.05
N LEU A 258 45.46 18.45 18.46
CA LEU A 258 45.41 19.47 19.51
C LEU A 258 44.59 20.70 19.10
N ASP A 259 44.75 21.16 17.86
CA ASP A 259 44.00 22.31 17.31
C ASP A 259 42.49 22.01 17.17
N GLU A 260 42.15 20.80 16.72
CA GLU A 260 40.76 20.30 16.65
C GLU A 260 40.15 20.19 18.05
N GLY A 261 40.88 19.60 19.00
CA GLY A 261 40.45 19.49 20.40
C GLY A 261 40.24 20.86 21.07
N THR A 262 41.18 21.79 20.85
CA THR A 262 41.12 23.17 21.38
C THR A 262 39.90 23.92 20.83
N SER A 263 39.66 23.82 19.52
CA SER A 263 38.52 24.47 18.87
C SER A 263 37.18 23.92 19.37
N SER A 264 37.07 22.60 19.54
CA SER A 264 35.89 21.93 20.07
C SER A 264 35.59 22.32 21.53
N ALA A 265 36.62 22.34 22.37
CA ALA A 265 36.50 22.76 23.78
C ALA A 265 36.07 24.23 23.89
N PHE A 266 36.71 25.12 23.12
CA PHE A 266 36.35 26.53 23.07
C PHE A 266 34.90 26.75 22.62
N LEU A 267 34.44 26.06 21.58
CA LEU A 267 33.06 26.15 21.11
C LEU A 267 32.04 25.73 22.17
N SER A 268 32.32 24.62 22.84
CA SER A 268 31.45 24.08 23.89
C SER A 268 31.37 25.02 25.09
N MET A 269 32.52 25.56 25.54
CA MET A 269 32.56 26.57 26.60
C MET A 269 31.84 27.86 26.18
N HIS A 270 32.13 28.40 25.00
CA HIS A 270 31.54 29.64 24.50
C HIS A 270 30.02 29.52 24.35
N ARG A 271 29.49 28.35 23.94
CA ARG A 271 28.04 28.09 23.90
C ARG A 271 27.42 28.19 25.29
N THR A 272 28.06 27.62 26.31
CA THR A 272 27.60 27.69 27.70
C THR A 272 27.62 29.12 28.24
N PHE A 273 28.69 29.87 27.99
CA PHE A 273 28.80 31.28 28.39
C PHE A 273 27.76 32.16 27.69
N LYS A 274 27.48 31.94 26.40
CA LYS A 274 26.42 32.66 25.68
C LYS A 274 25.02 32.35 26.24
N ALA A 275 24.75 31.09 26.61
CA ALA A 275 23.50 30.71 27.25
C ALA A 275 23.37 31.34 28.65
N ALA A 276 24.46 31.40 29.40
CA ALA A 276 24.50 32.06 30.72
C ALA A 276 24.28 33.58 30.60
N ASP A 277 24.94 34.25 29.66
CA ASP A 277 24.74 35.67 29.38
C ASP A 277 23.28 35.99 29.01
N ALA A 278 22.67 35.21 28.12
CA ALA A 278 21.26 35.38 27.77
C ALA A 278 20.32 35.19 28.98
N ALA A 279 20.63 34.25 29.87
CA ALA A 279 19.88 34.01 31.10
C ALA A 279 20.05 35.14 32.14
N LEU A 280 21.20 35.81 32.16
CA LEU A 280 21.52 36.90 33.10
C LEU A 280 21.05 38.27 32.60
N SER A 281 21.10 38.50 31.29
CA SER A 281 20.73 39.76 30.63
C SER A 281 19.23 39.86 30.31
N GLY A 282 18.48 38.75 30.37
CA GLY A 282 17.05 38.73 30.10
C GLY A 282 16.22 39.37 31.22
N SER A 283 15.53 40.49 30.93
CA SER A 283 14.58 41.15 31.83
C SER A 283 13.33 40.27 32.04
N GLY A 284 13.41 39.28 32.93
CA GLY A 284 12.32 38.36 33.23
C GLY A 284 12.74 36.93 33.59
N ALA A 285 14.03 36.59 33.55
CA ALA A 285 14.49 35.29 34.04
C ALA A 285 14.27 35.18 35.56
N ARG A 286 13.67 34.08 36.01
CA ARG A 286 13.53 33.77 37.45
C ARG A 286 14.92 33.68 38.10
N ASP A 287 15.04 34.11 39.36
CA ASP A 287 16.29 34.08 40.14
C ASP A 287 16.98 32.71 40.11
N ALA A 288 16.19 31.62 40.12
CA ALA A 288 16.71 30.25 40.02
C ALA A 288 17.45 29.96 38.70
N ILE A 289 17.01 30.55 37.58
CA ILE A 289 17.66 30.39 36.27
C ILE A 289 18.97 31.17 36.25
N GLN A 290 18.98 32.38 36.82
CA GLN A 290 20.18 33.21 36.94
C GLN A 290 21.22 32.57 37.87
N ALA A 291 20.80 32.01 39.00
CA ALA A 291 21.68 31.28 39.92
C ALA A 291 22.31 30.06 39.23
N ARG A 292 21.51 29.28 38.50
CA ARG A 292 22.00 28.12 37.74
C ARG A 292 22.96 28.51 36.61
N ALA A 293 22.72 29.66 35.95
CA ALA A 293 23.63 30.19 34.94
C ALA A 293 25.00 30.56 35.53
N ARG A 294 25.04 31.24 36.68
CA ARG A 294 26.29 31.57 37.40
C ARG A 294 27.02 30.31 37.83
N GLN A 295 26.31 29.37 38.47
CA GLN A 295 26.88 28.09 38.92
C GLN A 295 27.50 27.28 37.77
N ALA A 296 26.86 27.26 36.59
CA ALA A 296 27.40 26.54 35.43
C ALA A 296 28.72 27.14 34.93
N VAL A 297 28.85 28.47 34.95
CA VAL A 297 30.10 29.17 34.58
C VAL A 297 31.19 28.94 35.62
N GLU A 298 30.86 29.04 36.91
CA GLU A 298 31.78 28.78 38.02
C GLU A 298 32.32 27.35 37.97
N PHE A 299 31.46 26.36 37.72
CA PHE A 299 31.87 24.97 37.57
C PHE A 299 32.89 24.79 36.45
N LEU A 300 32.68 25.39 35.27
CA LEU A 300 33.63 25.29 34.16
C LEU A 300 34.98 25.93 34.50
N ALA A 301 34.98 27.06 35.21
CA ALA A 301 36.22 27.71 35.65
C ALA A 301 36.98 26.83 36.66
N GLN A 302 36.27 26.21 37.61
CA GLN A 302 36.86 25.30 38.58
C GLN A 302 37.47 24.07 37.91
N GLN A 303 36.73 23.42 36.99
CA GLN A 303 37.24 22.26 36.27
C GLN A 303 38.47 22.59 35.42
N LEU A 304 38.54 23.78 34.82
CA LEU A 304 39.74 24.21 34.11
C LEU A 304 40.95 24.31 35.05
N ALA A 305 40.77 24.86 36.25
CA ALA A 305 41.83 24.94 37.25
C ALA A 305 42.27 23.55 37.73
N ASP A 306 41.32 22.68 38.07
CA ASP A 306 41.58 21.30 38.50
C ASP A 306 42.37 20.53 37.42
N MET A 307 41.99 20.66 36.14
CA MET A 307 42.70 20.04 35.02
C MET A 307 44.12 20.60 34.83
N CYS A 308 44.32 21.91 35.03
CA CYS A 308 45.66 22.51 34.96
C CYS A 308 46.58 21.93 36.06
N GLU A 309 46.04 21.70 37.26
CA GLU A 309 46.76 21.07 38.36
C GLU A 309 47.04 19.58 38.07
N GLU A 310 46.03 18.82 37.62
CA GLU A 310 46.13 17.39 37.32
C GLU A 310 47.19 17.09 36.25
N PHE A 311 47.19 17.87 35.15
CA PHE A 311 48.13 17.69 34.04
C PHE A 311 49.45 18.48 34.23
N GLY A 312 49.61 19.21 35.33
CA GLY A 312 50.81 19.99 35.62
C GLY A 312 51.07 21.13 34.62
N ILE A 313 50.02 21.71 34.04
CA ILE A 313 50.09 22.79 33.05
C ILE A 313 50.00 24.14 33.77
N SER A 314 51.05 24.94 33.71
CA SER A 314 51.04 26.30 34.28
C SER A 314 50.30 27.26 33.33
N VAL A 315 49.10 27.70 33.71
CA VAL A 315 48.35 28.75 33.02
C VAL A 315 48.35 30.01 33.87
N ASP A 316 49.01 31.07 33.40
CA ASP A 316 48.99 32.37 34.05
C ASP A 316 47.72 33.14 33.68
N LEU A 317 46.68 32.95 34.48
CA LEU A 317 45.40 33.67 34.32
C LEU A 317 45.51 35.12 34.80
N ASP A 318 46.41 35.41 35.75
CA ASP A 318 46.52 36.74 36.35
C ASP A 318 47.18 37.71 35.36
N GLU A 319 48.26 37.32 34.69
CA GLU A 319 48.85 38.15 33.60
C GLU A 319 47.87 38.36 32.43
N ARG A 320 46.89 37.47 32.25
CA ARG A 320 45.86 37.64 31.21
C ARG A 320 44.72 38.57 31.63
N ILE A 321 44.35 38.58 32.91
CA ILE A 321 43.27 39.43 33.46
C ILE A 321 43.82 40.81 33.84
N ASN A 322 45.02 40.83 34.44
CA ASN A 322 45.77 41.98 34.93
C ASN A 322 47.19 41.97 34.34
N PRO A 323 47.37 42.35 33.07
CA PRO A 323 48.69 42.32 32.47
C PRO A 323 49.69 43.24 33.19
N SER A 324 50.92 42.79 33.34
CA SER A 324 52.01 43.54 33.97
C SER A 324 52.22 44.95 33.42
N TRP A 325 51.93 45.18 32.14
CA TRP A 325 52.00 46.51 31.48
C TRP A 325 50.86 47.47 31.84
N LEU A 326 49.78 46.95 32.46
CA LEU A 326 48.63 47.70 32.96
C LEU A 326 48.76 48.02 34.46
N SER A 327 49.86 47.62 35.10
CA SER A 327 50.16 48.00 36.48
C SER A 327 50.36 49.52 36.61
N GLU A 328 49.94 50.10 37.73
CA GLU A 328 50.10 51.53 38.02
C GLU A 328 51.57 51.97 37.89
N ASP A 329 52.51 51.10 38.28
CA ASP A 329 53.95 51.33 38.16
C ASP A 329 54.44 51.32 36.70
N ALA A 330 53.92 50.43 35.85
CA ALA A 330 54.26 50.39 34.43
C ALA A 330 53.70 51.62 33.68
N ILE A 331 52.48 52.03 34.02
CA ILE A 331 51.85 53.25 33.49
C ILE A 331 52.65 54.48 33.93
N ALA A 332 52.99 54.59 35.23
CA ALA A 332 53.80 55.67 35.76
C ALA A 332 55.21 55.72 35.14
N ALA A 333 55.82 54.56 34.86
CA ALA A 333 57.11 54.48 34.16
C ALA A 333 57.02 54.93 32.69
N ILE A 334 55.93 54.61 32.00
CA ILE A 334 55.66 55.08 30.63
C ILE A 334 55.41 56.59 30.61
N GLU A 335 54.62 57.11 31.55
CA GLU A 335 54.34 58.54 31.71
C GLU A 335 55.62 59.33 32.06
N ALA A 336 56.45 58.82 32.97
CA ALA A 336 57.74 59.41 33.31
C ALA A 336 58.72 59.40 32.10
N ARG A 337 58.73 58.32 31.31
CA ARG A 337 59.55 58.23 30.09
C ARG A 337 59.08 59.20 29.00
N ASN A 338 57.77 59.41 28.88
CA ASN A 338 57.18 60.38 27.95
C ASN A 338 57.42 61.82 28.41
N ALA A 339 57.37 62.09 29.72
CA ALA A 339 57.73 63.39 30.30
C ALA A 339 59.22 63.71 30.15
N ALA A 340 60.10 62.70 30.18
CA ALA A 340 61.55 62.86 29.99
C ALA A 340 61.98 63.05 28.52
N ASN A 341 61.12 62.70 27.54
CA ASN A 341 61.41 62.84 26.11
C ASN A 341 60.25 63.54 25.35
N PRO A 342 60.06 64.86 25.51
CA PRO A 342 58.97 65.60 24.86
C PRO A 342 59.13 65.76 23.32
N HIS A 343 60.26 65.35 22.73
CA HIS A 343 60.57 65.62 21.31
C HIS A 343 60.62 64.40 20.38
N THR A 344 60.24 63.21 20.82
CA THR A 344 60.17 62.03 19.91
C THR A 344 58.79 61.75 19.33
N ASN A 345 57.75 62.52 19.70
CA ASN A 345 56.42 62.38 19.11
C ASN A 345 56.09 63.54 18.15
N THR A 346 56.87 63.67 17.08
CA THR A 346 56.49 64.43 15.87
C THR A 346 56.35 63.48 14.68
N ARG A 347 55.29 62.66 14.70
CA ARG A 347 54.65 62.03 13.54
C ARG A 347 53.33 61.44 14.06
N ALA A 348 52.14 61.95 13.80
CA ALA A 348 51.63 62.43 12.53
C ALA A 348 50.47 63.42 12.75
N GLN A 349 50.45 64.49 11.97
CA GLN A 349 49.20 64.93 11.32
C GLN A 349 49.00 64.10 10.06
#